data_AF-A0A7C3Z1D4-F1
#
_entry.id   AF-A0A7C3Z1D4-F1
#
_cell.length_a   1.000
_cell.length_b   1.000
_cell.length_c   1.000
_cell.angle_alpha   90.00
_cell.angle_beta   90.00
_cell.angle_gamma   90.00
#
_symmetry.space_group_name_H-M   'P 1'
#
loop_
_entity.id
_entity.type
_entity.pdbx_description
1 polymer ?
#
loop_
_entity_poly.entity_id
_entity_poly.type
_entity_poly.pdbx_seq_one_letter_code
_entity_poly.pdbx_strand_id
1 'polypeptide(L)'
;MDKKESVTTWSPWIVFLAVTSAELLIAAGSVWAGVLVHTGLLAALLFMASGYSGREQRLYLALTLAPLIRILSLVLPMGNIPPVFQYFAVSVPLFAACYVVMRLAGYRGAQVALIPGRWWEQLIIGAPGLPFGVLEYLILRPRPLAPPDVAD
;
A
#
# COMPACT_ATOMS: atom_id res chain seq x y z
N MET A 1 9.64 36.71 -21.27
CA MET A 1 9.00 36.73 -19.93
C MET A 1 9.00 35.31 -19.43
N ASP A 2 10.09 34.96 -18.76
CA ASP A 2 10.47 33.61 -18.34
C ASP A 2 9.72 33.26 -17.05
N LYS A 3 8.63 32.51 -17.19
CA LYS A 3 7.85 32.02 -16.05
C LYS A 3 8.60 30.83 -15.49
N LYS A 4 9.60 31.10 -14.63
CA LYS A 4 10.23 30.10 -13.77
C LYS A 4 9.13 29.28 -13.13
N GLU A 5 9.02 28.04 -13.57
CA GLU A 5 8.28 27.01 -12.87
C GLU A 5 8.91 26.91 -11.49
N SER A 6 8.31 27.59 -10.52
CA SER A 6 8.46 27.21 -9.13
C SER A 6 7.83 25.83 -9.08
N VAL A 7 8.65 24.80 -9.29
CA VAL A 7 8.37 23.45 -8.86
C VAL A 7 8.14 23.58 -7.37
N THR A 8 6.88 23.83 -7.01
CA THR A 8 6.40 23.84 -5.64
C THR A 8 6.60 22.40 -5.21
N THR A 9 7.75 22.16 -4.60
CA THR A 9 8.15 20.92 -3.94
C THR A 9 7.22 20.69 -2.76
N TRP A 10 5.93 20.45 -3.03
CA TRP A 10 5.01 19.81 -2.12
C TRP A 10 5.62 18.46 -1.82
N SER A 11 6.37 18.48 -0.74
CA SER A 11 7.41 17.53 -0.49
C SER A 11 6.74 16.18 -0.24
N PRO A 12 7.25 15.07 -0.81
CA PRO A 12 6.86 13.73 -0.39
C PRO A 12 6.93 13.55 1.14
N TRP A 13 7.71 14.40 1.83
CA TRP A 13 7.72 14.57 3.28
C TRP A 13 6.37 14.90 3.92
N ILE A 14 5.49 15.68 3.28
CA ILE A 14 4.14 15.98 3.79
C ILE A 14 3.27 14.74 3.76
N VAL A 15 3.32 13.98 2.65
CA VAL A 15 2.59 12.72 2.53
C VAL A 15 3.14 11.71 3.53
N PHE A 16 4.46 11.64 3.67
CA PHE A 16 5.12 10.79 4.66
C PHE A 16 4.73 11.16 6.09
N LEU A 17 4.72 12.45 6.44
CA LEU A 17 4.26 12.93 7.75
C LEU A 17 2.80 12.60 7.98
N ALA A 18 1.93 12.83 6.99
CA ALA A 18 0.51 12.51 7.08
C ALA A 18 0.27 11.00 7.28
N VAL A 19 1.01 10.15 6.56
CA VAL A 19 0.97 8.68 6.75
C VAL A 19 1.46 8.32 8.16
N THR A 20 2.59 8.87 8.60
CA THR A 20 3.15 8.60 9.94
C THR A 20 2.20 9.04 11.06
N SER A 21 1.58 10.22 10.92
CA SER A 21 0.56 10.70 11.86
C SER A 21 -0.68 9.80 11.88
N ALA A 22 -1.13 9.32 10.72
CA ALA A 22 -2.24 8.38 10.64
C ALA A 22 -1.93 7.06 11.37
N GLU A 23 -0.70 6.54 11.23
CA GLU A 23 -0.27 5.34 11.94
C GLU A 23 -0.18 5.56 13.45
N LEU A 24 0.31 6.72 13.88
CA LEU A 24 0.39 7.07 15.30
C LEU A 24 -1.00 7.15 15.95
N LEU A 25 -2.00 7.65 15.20
CA LEU A 25 -3.39 7.69 15.63
C LEU A 25 -4.04 6.31 15.71
N ILE A 26 -3.71 5.39 14.79
CA ILE A 26 -4.12 3.98 14.87
C ILE A 26 -3.51 3.33 16.11
N ALA A 27 -2.23 3.54 16.36
CA ALA A 27 -1.52 3.01 17.53
C ALA A 27 -2.11 3.51 18.86
N ALA A 28 -2.70 4.71 18.87
CA ALA A 28 -3.38 5.28 20.03
C ALA A 28 -4.75 4.64 20.36
N GLY A 29 -5.22 3.64 19.59
CA GLY A 29 -6.32 2.75 19.99
C GLY A 29 -7.68 3.01 19.33
N SER A 30 -7.78 3.93 18.35
CA SER A 30 -9.03 4.21 17.65
C SER A 30 -8.99 3.78 16.18
N VAL A 31 -9.33 2.50 15.93
CA VAL A 31 -9.38 1.90 14.59
C VAL A 31 -10.20 2.76 13.61
N TRP A 32 -11.35 3.29 14.05
CA TRP A 32 -12.22 4.15 13.24
C TRP A 32 -11.58 5.49 12.86
N ALA A 33 -10.80 6.10 13.76
CA ALA A 33 -10.11 7.35 13.44
C ALA A 33 -9.02 7.14 12.40
N GLY A 34 -8.29 6.02 12.51
CA GLY A 34 -7.31 5.61 11.50
C GLY A 34 -7.93 5.42 10.11
N VAL A 35 -9.07 4.73 10.02
CA VAL A 35 -9.80 4.54 8.76
C VAL A 35 -10.24 5.89 8.17
N LEU A 36 -10.79 6.80 8.98
CA LEU A 36 -11.18 8.14 8.52
C LEU A 36 -10.00 8.93 7.97
N VAL A 37 -8.86 8.90 8.65
CA VAL A 37 -7.64 9.60 8.20
C VAL A 37 -7.11 8.99 6.91
N HIS A 38 -7.01 7.67 6.79
CA HIS A 38 -6.57 7.03 5.54
C HIS A 38 -7.53 7.27 4.39
N THR A 39 -8.84 7.31 4.65
CA THR A 39 -9.86 7.62 3.63
C THR A 39 -9.72 9.07 3.17
N GLY A 40 -9.52 10.02 4.09
CA GLY A 40 -9.26 11.42 3.76
C GLY A 40 -7.95 11.60 2.98
N LEU A 41 -6.89 10.88 3.37
CA LEU A 41 -5.60 10.89 2.67
C LEU A 41 -5.73 10.33 1.25
N LEU A 42 -6.46 9.22 1.08
CA LEU A 42 -6.74 8.62 -0.23
C LEU A 42 -7.47 9.62 -1.13
N ALA A 43 -8.52 10.27 -0.63
CA ALA A 43 -9.28 11.27 -1.37
C ALA A 43 -8.41 12.49 -1.75
N ALA A 44 -7.59 12.98 -0.82
CA ALA A 44 -6.67 14.10 -1.08
C ALA A 44 -5.62 13.75 -2.15
N LEU A 45 -5.04 12.55 -2.10
CA LEU A 45 -4.08 12.08 -3.09
C LEU A 45 -4.71 11.93 -4.49
N LEU A 46 -5.94 11.43 -4.57
CA LEU A 46 -6.68 11.35 -5.85
C LEU A 46 -7.03 12.74 -6.38
N PHE A 47 -7.44 13.67 -5.51
CA PHE A 47 -7.72 15.05 -5.89
C PHE A 47 -6.47 15.76 -6.43
N MET A 48 -5.33 15.63 -5.74
CA MET A 48 -4.04 16.13 -6.22
C MET A 48 -3.65 15.47 -7.55
N ALA A 49 -3.76 14.14 -7.66
CA ALA A 49 -3.47 13.43 -8.91
C ALA A 49 -4.33 13.92 -10.10
N SER A 50 -5.55 14.39 -9.84
CA SER A 50 -6.42 14.97 -10.86
C SER A 50 -6.02 16.39 -11.27
N GLY A 51 -5.40 17.16 -10.38
CA GLY A 51 -4.99 18.55 -10.62
C GLY A 51 -3.62 18.70 -11.29
N TYR A 52 -2.76 17.68 -11.17
CA TYR A 52 -1.43 17.65 -11.77
C TYR A 52 -1.39 16.76 -13.02
N SER A 53 -0.37 16.95 -13.87
CA SER A 53 -0.12 16.10 -15.04
C SER A 53 1.34 15.64 -15.09
N GLY A 54 1.61 14.54 -15.80
CA GLY A 54 2.99 14.10 -16.04
C GLY A 54 3.61 13.30 -14.89
N ARG A 55 4.73 13.77 -14.31
CA ARG A 55 5.49 13.03 -13.28
C ARG A 55 4.80 13.06 -11.91
N GLU A 56 4.28 14.21 -11.53
CA GLU A 56 3.66 14.44 -10.21
C GLU A 56 2.36 13.66 -10.07
N GLN A 57 1.53 13.65 -11.12
CA GLN A 57 0.34 12.80 -11.20
C GLN A 57 0.66 11.34 -10.92
N ARG A 58 1.69 10.79 -11.57
CA ARG A 58 2.10 9.38 -11.37
C ARG A 58 2.58 9.12 -9.95
N LEU A 59 3.28 10.07 -9.34
CA LEU A 59 3.72 9.97 -7.95
C LEU A 59 2.54 9.92 -7.00
N TYR A 60 1.57 10.85 -7.14
CA TYR A 60 0.38 10.87 -6.30
C TYR A 60 -0.48 9.62 -6.49
N LEU A 61 -0.66 9.14 -7.73
CA LEU A 61 -1.33 7.87 -8.01
C LEU A 61 -0.62 6.69 -7.34
N ALA A 62 0.71 6.60 -7.40
CA ALA A 62 1.45 5.54 -6.73
C ALA A 62 1.30 5.62 -5.20
N LEU A 63 1.31 6.82 -4.63
CA LEU A 63 1.14 7.03 -3.19
C LEU A 63 -0.25 6.65 -2.68
N THR A 64 -1.29 6.61 -3.53
CA THR A 64 -2.63 6.13 -3.14
C THR A 64 -2.66 4.65 -2.73
N LEU A 65 -1.69 3.85 -3.19
CA LEU A 65 -1.61 2.44 -2.84
C LEU A 65 -1.35 2.25 -1.33
N ALA A 66 -0.55 3.11 -0.70
CA ALA A 66 -0.25 3.01 0.74
C ALA A 66 -1.49 3.11 1.64
N PRO A 67 -2.34 4.16 1.57
CA PRO A 67 -3.58 4.21 2.34
C PRO A 67 -4.57 3.13 1.93
N LEU A 68 -4.61 2.72 0.66
CA LEU A 68 -5.49 1.63 0.20
C LEU A 68 -5.13 0.28 0.86
N ILE A 69 -3.84 -0.10 0.88
CA ILE A 69 -3.35 -1.31 1.58
C ILE A 69 -3.80 -1.28 3.03
N ARG A 70 -3.66 -0.13 3.69
CA ARG A 70 -3.99 0.01 5.11
C ARG A 70 -5.48 -0.11 5.39
N ILE A 71 -6.34 0.52 4.57
CA ILE A 71 -7.79 0.37 4.68
C ILE A 71 -8.18 -1.11 4.51
N LEU A 72 -7.66 -1.80 3.49
CA LEU A 72 -7.98 -3.21 3.27
C LEU A 72 -7.45 -4.13 4.39
N SER A 73 -6.28 -3.82 4.94
CA SER A 73 -5.70 -4.53 6.09
C SER A 73 -6.56 -4.36 7.36
N LEU A 74 -7.15 -3.18 7.58
CA LEU A 74 -8.06 -2.94 8.71
C LEU A 74 -9.42 -3.64 8.56
N VAL A 75 -9.79 -4.05 7.34
CA VAL A 75 -11.03 -4.82 7.07
C VAL A 75 -10.83 -6.32 7.33
N LEU A 76 -9.59 -6.83 7.35
CA LEU A 76 -9.26 -8.24 7.63
C LEU A 76 -9.97 -8.83 8.88
N PRO A 77 -9.97 -8.17 10.07
CA PRO A 77 -10.57 -8.76 11.26
C PRO A 77 -12.11 -8.76 11.29
N MET A 78 -12.81 -8.27 10.26
CA MET A 78 -14.26 -8.02 10.33
C MET A 78 -15.16 -9.13 9.77
N GLY A 79 -14.62 -10.29 9.37
CA GLY A 79 -15.40 -11.36 8.72
C GLY A 79 -15.41 -12.70 9.48
N ASN A 80 -16.56 -13.37 9.50
CA ASN A 80 -16.75 -14.78 9.94
C ASN A 80 -16.10 -15.82 8.98
N ILE A 81 -15.09 -15.42 8.21
CA ILE A 81 -14.45 -16.21 7.17
C ILE A 81 -13.12 -16.75 7.73
N PRO A 82 -12.67 -17.98 7.40
CA PRO A 82 -11.39 -18.47 7.90
C PRO A 82 -10.23 -17.51 7.58
N PRO A 83 -9.28 -17.29 8.50
CA PRO A 83 -8.22 -16.29 8.36
C PRO A 83 -7.44 -16.37 7.05
N VAL A 84 -7.19 -17.59 6.56
CA VAL A 84 -6.46 -17.84 5.31
C VAL A 84 -7.15 -17.21 4.10
N PHE A 85 -8.49 -17.29 4.03
CA PHE A 85 -9.26 -16.72 2.91
C PHE A 85 -9.35 -15.19 2.98
N GLN A 86 -9.23 -14.60 4.16
CA GLN A 86 -9.25 -13.14 4.32
C GLN A 86 -8.05 -12.49 3.62
N TYR A 87 -6.86 -13.07 3.75
CA TYR A 87 -5.64 -12.61 3.06
C TYR A 87 -5.79 -12.68 1.53
N PHE A 88 -6.38 -13.76 1.01
CA PHE A 88 -6.64 -13.89 -0.43
C PHE A 88 -7.67 -12.85 -0.91
N ALA A 89 -8.75 -12.65 -0.14
CA ALA A 89 -9.79 -11.69 -0.46
C ALA A 89 -9.28 -10.23 -0.50
N VAL A 90 -8.28 -9.87 0.32
CA VAL A 90 -7.63 -8.54 0.28
C VAL A 90 -6.62 -8.42 -0.86
N SER A 91 -5.92 -9.50 -1.19
CA SER A 91 -4.89 -9.48 -2.23
C SER A 91 -5.48 -9.16 -3.61
N VAL A 92 -6.66 -9.70 -3.94
CA VAL A 92 -7.32 -9.49 -5.23
C VAL A 92 -7.61 -8.00 -5.54
N PRO A 93 -8.35 -7.24 -4.71
CA PRO A 93 -8.60 -5.81 -4.94
C PRO A 93 -7.31 -5.00 -4.89
N LEU A 94 -6.32 -5.42 -4.09
CA LEU A 94 -5.01 -4.75 -4.07
C LEU A 94 -4.27 -4.90 -5.40
N PHE A 95 -4.21 -6.11 -5.95
CA PHE A 95 -3.63 -6.36 -7.27
C PHE A 95 -4.38 -5.59 -8.36
N ALA A 96 -5.72 -5.55 -8.30
CA ALA A 96 -6.53 -4.77 -9.21
C ALA A 96 -6.20 -3.26 -9.12
N ALA A 97 -6.06 -2.72 -7.91
CA ALA A 97 -5.69 -1.31 -7.72
C ALA A 97 -4.29 -0.99 -8.25
N CYS A 98 -3.30 -1.84 -7.98
CA CYS A 98 -1.96 -1.72 -8.56
C CYS A 98 -2.03 -1.70 -10.10
N TYR A 99 -2.82 -2.61 -10.68
CA TYR A 99 -3.03 -2.65 -12.13
C TYR A 99 -3.67 -1.36 -12.66
N VAL A 100 -4.72 -0.86 -12.00
CA VAL A 100 -5.38 0.40 -12.37
C VAL A 100 -4.40 1.57 -12.30
N VAL A 101 -3.62 1.69 -11.21
CA VAL A 101 -2.60 2.73 -11.05
C VAL A 101 -1.55 2.64 -12.16
N MET A 102 -1.09 1.43 -12.52
CA MET A 102 -0.18 1.24 -13.65
C MET A 102 -0.76 1.77 -14.96
N ARG A 103 -2.04 1.48 -15.24
CA ARG A 103 -2.73 1.93 -16.45
C ARG A 103 -2.93 3.45 -16.46
N LEU A 104 -3.36 4.03 -15.34
CA LEU A 104 -3.56 5.49 -15.20
C LEU A 104 -2.24 6.26 -15.28
N ALA A 105 -1.16 5.71 -14.74
CA ALA A 105 0.17 6.29 -14.82
C ALA A 105 0.84 6.12 -16.20
N GLY A 106 0.19 5.41 -17.13
CA GLY A 106 0.73 5.15 -18.47
C GLY A 106 1.91 4.17 -18.50
N TYR A 107 2.11 3.38 -17.44
CA TYR A 107 3.18 2.39 -17.39
C TYR A 107 2.81 1.16 -18.21
N ARG A 108 3.75 0.69 -19.04
CA ARG A 108 3.70 -0.64 -19.66
C ARG A 108 4.33 -1.68 -18.73
N GLY A 109 3.91 -2.94 -18.80
CA GLY A 109 4.44 -4.02 -17.94
C GLY A 109 5.97 -4.11 -17.94
N ALA A 110 6.59 -3.84 -19.10
CA ALA A 110 8.05 -3.79 -19.22
C ALA A 110 8.74 -2.69 -18.39
N GLN A 111 8.03 -1.58 -18.10
CA GLN A 111 8.55 -0.46 -17.30
C GLN A 111 8.41 -0.69 -15.80
N VAL A 112 7.65 -1.72 -15.39
CA VAL A 112 7.46 -2.11 -13.98
C VAL A 112 8.23 -3.41 -13.68
N ALA A 113 9.25 -3.73 -14.48
CA ALA A 113 10.04 -4.96 -14.39
C ALA A 113 9.22 -6.28 -14.52
N LEU A 114 7.96 -6.19 -14.95
CA LEU A 114 7.14 -7.35 -15.33
C LEU A 114 7.45 -7.75 -16.78
N ILE A 115 8.72 -8.09 -17.04
CA ILE A 115 9.19 -8.57 -18.34
C ILE A 115 9.25 -10.10 -18.28
N PRO A 116 8.44 -10.83 -19.06
CA PRO A 116 8.58 -12.28 -19.17
C PRO A 116 9.99 -12.59 -19.69
N GLY A 117 10.80 -13.27 -18.86
CA GLY A 117 12.20 -13.61 -19.14
C GLY A 117 13.23 -13.03 -18.17
N ARG A 118 12.92 -11.98 -17.40
CA ARG A 118 13.84 -11.37 -16.39
C ARG A 118 13.49 -11.80 -14.96
N TRP A 119 13.33 -13.11 -14.75
CA TRP A 119 12.90 -13.69 -13.47
C TRP A 119 13.85 -13.35 -12.30
N TRP A 120 15.15 -13.18 -12.58
CA TRP A 120 16.15 -12.81 -11.57
C TRP A 120 15.91 -11.41 -10.98
N GLU A 121 15.50 -10.45 -11.80
CA GLU A 121 15.23 -9.08 -11.34
C GLU A 121 13.93 -9.01 -10.54
N GLN A 122 12.92 -9.78 -10.95
CA GLN A 122 11.70 -9.95 -10.18
C GLN A 122 12.00 -10.56 -8.81
N LEU A 123 12.93 -11.52 -8.75
CA LEU A 123 13.42 -12.08 -7.51
C LEU A 123 14.14 -11.04 -6.65
N ILE A 124 15.02 -10.20 -7.21
CA ILE A 124 15.72 -9.16 -6.44
C ILE A 124 14.73 -8.13 -5.87
N ILE A 125 13.70 -7.75 -6.64
CA ILE A 125 12.66 -6.82 -6.19
C ILE A 125 11.75 -7.46 -5.13
N GLY A 126 11.43 -8.75 -5.27
CA GLY A 126 10.61 -9.50 -4.32
C GLY A 126 11.36 -9.96 -3.07
N ALA A 127 12.68 -10.16 -3.17
CA ALA A 127 13.52 -10.70 -2.10
C ALA A 127 13.44 -9.91 -0.79
N PRO A 128 13.40 -8.57 -0.77
CA PRO A 128 13.17 -7.79 0.45
C PRO A 128 11.88 -8.15 1.19
N GLY A 129 10.86 -8.67 0.51
CA GLY A 129 9.62 -9.11 1.15
C GLY A 129 9.81 -10.24 2.15
N LEU A 130 10.76 -11.15 1.90
CA LEU A 130 11.08 -12.27 2.82
C LEU A 130 11.65 -11.81 4.17
N PRO A 131 12.75 -11.04 4.25
CA PRO A 131 13.29 -10.57 5.51
C PRO A 131 12.31 -9.64 6.23
N PHE A 132 11.54 -8.81 5.52
CA PHE A 132 10.48 -8.00 6.16
C PHE A 132 9.38 -8.88 6.77
N GLY A 133 8.92 -9.91 6.06
CA GLY A 133 7.91 -10.85 6.60
C GLY A 133 8.42 -11.64 7.80
N VAL A 134 9.68 -12.09 7.77
CA VAL A 134 10.31 -12.76 8.92
C VAL A 134 10.44 -11.81 10.10
N LEU A 135 10.86 -10.56 9.85
CA LEU A 135 10.97 -9.54 10.89
C LEU A 135 9.62 -9.25 11.53
N GLU A 136 8.55 -9.09 10.73
CA GLU A 136 7.18 -8.94 11.24
C GLU A 136 6.74 -10.15 12.07
N TYR A 137 7.02 -11.37 11.60
CA TYR A 137 6.70 -12.59 12.35
C TYR A 137 7.39 -12.62 13.72
N LEU A 138 8.67 -12.24 13.77
CA LEU A 138 9.45 -12.20 15.01
C LEU A 138 8.97 -11.11 15.98
N ILE A 139 8.50 -9.97 15.46
CA ILE A 139 7.96 -8.86 16.26
C ILE A 139 6.56 -9.17 16.79
N LEU A 140 5.65 -9.59 15.90
CA LEU A 140 4.23 -9.78 16.23
C LEU A 140 3.96 -11.09 16.97
N ARG A 141 4.83 -12.09 16.84
CA ARG A 141 4.65 -13.45 17.37
C ARG A 141 3.21 -13.94 17.23
N PRO A 142 2.68 -14.03 16.00
CA PRO A 142 1.28 -14.35 15.77
C PRO A 142 0.96 -15.74 16.34
N ARG A 143 -0.26 -15.89 16.87
CA ARG A 143 -0.77 -17.20 17.28
C ARG A 143 -0.86 -18.10 16.04
N PRO A 144 -0.46 -19.38 16.14
CA PRO A 144 -0.62 -20.33 15.04
C PRO A 144 -2.06 -20.35 14.54
N LEU A 145 -2.23 -20.25 13.21
CA LEU A 145 -3.55 -20.27 12.57
C LEU A 145 -4.17 -21.67 12.57
N ALA A 146 -3.37 -22.72 12.76
CA ALA A 146 -3.82 -24.08 12.98
C ALA A 146 -3.74 -24.42 14.48
N PRO A 147 -4.74 -25.11 15.05
CA PRO A 147 -4.60 -25.70 16.37
C PRO A 147 -3.35 -26.59 16.37
N PRO A 148 -2.54 -26.61 17.44
CA PRO A 148 -1.56 -27.68 17.59
C PRO A 148 -2.34 -28.99 17.58
N ASP A 149 -2.04 -29.87 16.62
CA ASP A 149 -2.58 -31.22 16.60
C ASP A 149 -2.29 -31.82 17.99
N VAL A 150 -3.35 -32.10 18.72
CA VAL A 150 -3.29 -32.86 19.96
C VAL A 150 -2.93 -34.26 19.49
N ALA A 151 -1.62 -34.56 19.46
CA ALA A 151 -1.16 -35.92 19.42
C ALA A 151 -1.54 -36.54 20.76
N ASP A 152 -2.62 -37.32 20.74
CA ASP A 152 -2.98 -38.26 21.80
C ASP A 152 -1.84 -39.24 22.09
#